data_AF-A0A8B8KQG4-F1
#
_entry.id   AF-A0A8B8KQG4-F1
#
_cell.length_a   1.000
_cell.length_b   1.000
_cell.length_c   1.000
_cell.angle_alpha   90.00
_cell.angle_beta   90.00
_cell.angle_gamma   90.00
#
_symmetry.space_group_name_H-M   'P 1'
#
loop_
_entity.id
_entity.type
_entity.pdbx_description
1 polymer ?
#
loop_
_entity_poly.entity_id
_entity_poly.type
_entity_poly.pdbx_seq_one_letter_code
_entity_poly.pdbx_strand_id
1 'polypeptide(L)'
;MAALKLLLSQARRHCLTKHSSQSLFLTSHRFLSSSESNSNSTKTPFESISIQPVSYPVKPKDPSPSTEPSEPQSLRQPPPPPPRRADSQESRPTWTREDVRYVKDAGSITPVSYPVRVAPLPDDKVPAADEEMDKERRRIEAEDQLRMRMVKAAEEEKMKVPFPMLIKPKKNEKPPLLDLTEAIRQVKVNAKAKFDETVEAHVRLGIDSKRTELAVRGTVILPHGAPKAVSVAVFAEGAEAEEAKAAGADIVGGKELIEEIASGKNKLKVDKCFSTPGMAPHLGKIAQYLRKRRLMPDKKLGTLTSDIAGQLKELRQGRVEFKMESKSILHVGVGKVSFKEDALRENLGAFMNAVLLAKPAGLKKTSKYAGYVLSVHISSTDG
;
A
#
# COMPACT_ATOMS: atom_id res chain seq x y z
N MET A 1 -56.64 -3.18 -1.09
CA MET A 1 -56.27 -2.79 -2.47
C MET A 1 -57.03 -1.54 -2.92
N ALA A 2 -56.92 -0.42 -2.19
CA ALA A 2 -57.63 0.83 -2.53
C ALA A 2 -56.90 2.11 -2.06
N ALA A 3 -55.61 2.00 -1.72
CA ALA A 3 -54.80 3.14 -1.25
C ALA A 3 -53.63 3.51 -2.18
N LEU A 4 -53.56 2.89 -3.37
CA LEU A 4 -52.49 3.11 -4.37
C LEU A 4 -52.96 3.87 -5.63
N LYS A 5 -54.23 4.31 -5.66
CA LYS A 5 -54.80 5.10 -6.77
C LYS A 5 -54.89 6.62 -6.50
N LEU A 6 -54.55 7.08 -5.30
CA LEU A 6 -54.60 8.51 -4.92
C LEU A 6 -53.26 9.25 -5.05
N LEU A 7 -52.18 8.56 -5.42
CA LEU A 7 -50.84 9.16 -5.57
C LEU A 7 -50.46 9.50 -7.02
N LEU A 8 -51.33 9.20 -7.99
CA LEU A 8 -51.11 9.47 -9.43
C LEU A 8 -51.96 10.62 -9.99
N SER A 9 -52.62 11.42 -9.14
CA SER A 9 -53.49 12.52 -9.58
C SER A 9 -52.93 13.94 -9.34
N GLN A 10 -51.74 14.10 -8.74
CA GLN A 10 -51.14 15.43 -8.53
C GLN A 10 -50.20 15.92 -9.65
N ALA A 11 -50.04 15.14 -10.72
CA ALA A 11 -49.32 15.60 -11.91
C ALA A 11 -50.31 16.11 -12.97
N ARG A 12 -50.87 17.31 -12.79
CA ARG A 12 -51.45 18.10 -13.90
C ARG A 12 -51.77 19.55 -13.49
N ARG A 13 -51.02 20.46 -14.12
CA ARG A 13 -51.31 21.87 -14.47
C ARG A 13 -50.79 22.96 -13.51
N HIS A 14 -49.68 23.58 -13.91
CA HIS A 14 -49.53 25.02 -14.19
C HIS A 14 -48.21 25.23 -15.00
N CYS A 15 -48.30 25.33 -16.34
CA CYS A 15 -48.08 26.53 -17.20
C CYS A 15 -46.66 27.13 -17.12
N LEU A 16 -45.77 26.87 -18.10
CA LEU A 16 -45.55 27.58 -19.37
C LEU A 16 -44.97 29.00 -19.26
N THR A 17 -43.64 29.13 -19.37
CA THR A 17 -42.97 30.23 -20.10
C THR A 17 -41.73 29.68 -20.82
N LYS A 18 -41.66 29.93 -22.13
CA LYS A 18 -40.53 29.63 -23.03
C LYS A 18 -39.84 30.95 -23.35
N HIS A 19 -38.52 31.02 -23.26
CA HIS A 19 -37.72 31.98 -24.02
C HIS A 19 -36.92 31.23 -25.08
N SER A 20 -37.23 31.53 -26.35
CA SER A 20 -36.50 31.08 -27.53
C SER A 20 -35.43 32.12 -27.89
N SER A 21 -34.17 31.71 -27.96
CA SER A 21 -33.11 32.47 -28.60
C SER A 21 -32.80 31.80 -29.93
N GLN A 22 -33.17 32.47 -31.01
CA GLN A 22 -32.95 32.03 -32.38
C GLN A 22 -31.47 32.18 -32.74
N SER A 23 -30.86 31.10 -33.21
CA SER A 23 -29.61 31.11 -33.97
C SER A 23 -29.97 30.83 -35.43
N LEU A 24 -29.68 31.77 -36.32
CA LEU A 24 -29.62 31.52 -37.76
C LEU A 24 -28.27 31.96 -38.30
N PHE A 25 -27.80 31.12 -39.22
CA PHE A 25 -26.51 31.12 -39.86
C PHE A 25 -26.40 32.15 -41.00
N LEU A 26 -25.14 32.33 -41.42
CA LEU A 26 -24.63 32.55 -42.80
C LEU A 26 -24.02 33.93 -43.12
N THR A 27 -22.68 33.89 -43.26
CA THR A 27 -21.86 34.36 -44.38
C THR A 27 -22.27 35.64 -45.14
N SER A 28 -21.34 36.61 -45.24
CA SER A 28 -20.68 36.98 -46.51
C SER A 28 -19.71 38.17 -46.38
N HIS A 29 -18.53 37.98 -46.96
CA HIS A 29 -17.65 38.88 -47.72
C HIS A 29 -17.84 40.42 -47.68
N ARG A 30 -16.81 41.09 -47.13
CA ARG A 30 -15.86 42.03 -47.80
C ARG A 30 -16.34 42.70 -49.11
N PHE A 31 -16.48 44.05 -49.12
CA PHE A 31 -15.67 45.03 -49.88
C PHE A 31 -16.36 46.42 -50.02
N LEU A 32 -15.50 47.46 -50.19
CA LEU A 32 -15.72 48.88 -50.57
C LEU A 32 -16.08 49.84 -49.40
N SER A 33 -15.25 50.83 -49.01
CA SER A 33 -14.55 51.93 -49.71
C SER A 33 -15.42 53.18 -49.90
N SER A 34 -15.20 54.21 -49.07
CA SER A 34 -15.25 55.68 -49.32
C SER A 34 -15.05 56.40 -47.97
N SER A 35 -13.97 57.17 -47.75
CA SER A 35 -13.84 58.64 -48.00
C SER A 35 -14.77 59.45 -47.09
N GLU A 36 -14.38 60.45 -46.28
CA GLU A 36 -13.26 61.40 -46.28
C GLU A 36 -13.23 62.20 -44.94
N SER A 37 -12.03 62.64 -44.52
CA SER A 37 -11.63 63.87 -43.77
C SER A 37 -12.44 64.37 -42.55
N ASN A 38 -11.92 64.96 -41.47
CA ASN A 38 -10.69 65.68 -41.06
C ASN A 38 -10.86 65.85 -39.50
N SER A 39 -9.92 66.16 -38.61
CA SER A 39 -8.49 66.45 -38.59
C SER A 39 -8.05 66.49 -37.11
N ASN A 40 -6.73 66.47 -36.88
CA ASN A 40 -6.00 66.86 -35.66
C ASN A 40 -5.97 65.91 -34.45
N SER A 41 -4.88 65.13 -34.35
CA SER A 41 -3.83 65.40 -33.35
C SER A 41 -2.59 64.54 -33.65
N THR A 42 -1.44 65.20 -33.71
CA THR A 42 -0.13 64.68 -34.07
C THR A 42 0.46 63.82 -32.94
N LYS A 43 0.54 62.50 -33.17
CA LYS A 43 1.39 61.58 -32.40
C LYS A 43 2.69 61.37 -33.16
N THR A 44 3.79 61.56 -32.45
CA THR A 44 5.16 61.17 -32.80
C THR A 44 5.26 59.66 -33.08
N PRO A 45 5.97 59.21 -34.14
CA PRO A 45 6.26 57.80 -34.34
C PRO A 45 7.45 57.40 -33.47
N PHE A 46 7.28 56.41 -32.61
CA PHE A 46 8.41 55.64 -32.09
C PHE A 46 8.67 54.49 -33.07
N GLU A 47 9.84 54.54 -33.72
CA GLU A 47 10.37 53.51 -34.59
C GLU A 47 10.45 52.16 -33.87
N SER A 48 10.16 51.10 -34.62
CA SER A 48 10.46 49.73 -34.24
C SER A 48 11.96 49.55 -34.09
N ILE A 49 12.43 49.30 -32.87
CA ILE A 49 13.82 48.94 -32.61
C ILE A 49 14.09 47.57 -33.24
N SER A 50 14.94 47.55 -34.27
CA SER A 50 15.50 46.34 -34.86
C SER A 50 16.43 45.67 -33.85
N ILE A 51 16.06 44.50 -33.35
CA ILE A 51 16.89 43.70 -32.46
C ILE A 51 17.98 43.05 -33.31
N GLN A 52 19.21 43.56 -33.23
CA GLN A 52 20.37 42.85 -33.77
C GLN A 52 20.77 41.71 -32.83
N PRO A 53 21.05 40.51 -33.35
CA PRO A 53 21.54 39.41 -32.54
C PRO A 53 22.95 39.73 -32.05
N VAL A 54 23.07 39.97 -30.74
CA VAL A 54 24.37 40.08 -30.06
C VAL A 54 24.98 38.68 -29.97
N SER A 55 26.02 38.40 -30.76
CA SER A 55 26.83 37.20 -30.63
C SER A 55 27.74 37.34 -29.42
N TYR A 56 27.61 36.45 -28.45
CA TYR A 56 28.54 36.37 -27.32
C TYR A 56 29.80 35.62 -27.74
N PRO A 57 31.01 36.07 -27.34
CA PRO A 57 32.21 35.28 -27.50
C PRO A 57 32.11 34.00 -26.66
N VAL A 58 32.40 32.86 -27.28
CA VAL A 58 32.46 31.56 -26.63
C VAL A 58 33.49 31.63 -25.50
N LYS A 59 33.05 31.35 -24.28
CA LYS A 59 33.91 31.25 -23.10
C LYS A 59 35.03 30.24 -23.40
N PRO A 60 36.32 30.58 -23.23
CA PRO A 60 37.41 29.64 -23.47
C PRO A 60 37.23 28.43 -22.54
N LYS A 61 37.30 27.25 -23.17
CA LYS A 61 37.21 25.95 -22.50
C LYS A 61 38.49 25.76 -21.70
N ASP A 62 38.37 25.59 -20.39
CA ASP A 62 39.52 25.28 -19.54
C ASP A 62 40.27 24.06 -20.10
N PRO A 63 41.61 24.11 -20.17
CA PRO A 63 42.39 23.00 -20.70
C PRO A 63 42.19 21.77 -19.81
N SER A 64 41.75 20.67 -20.43
CA SER A 64 41.87 19.33 -19.89
C SER A 64 43.29 19.11 -19.36
N PRO A 65 43.48 18.55 -18.15
CA PRO A 65 44.80 18.38 -17.57
C PRO A 65 45.64 17.49 -18.48
N SER A 66 46.73 18.07 -18.97
CA SER A 66 47.80 17.37 -19.66
C SER A 66 48.48 16.40 -18.70
N THR A 67 48.53 15.16 -19.13
CA THR A 67 49.39 14.07 -18.67
C THR A 67 50.83 14.56 -18.46
N GLU A 68 51.31 14.49 -17.23
CA GLU A 68 52.74 14.40 -16.91
C GLU A 68 53.10 12.96 -16.50
N PRO A 69 54.36 12.54 -16.71
CA PRO A 69 54.73 11.15 -16.92
C PRO A 69 54.84 10.37 -15.61
N SER A 70 54.06 9.29 -15.51
CA SER A 70 54.16 8.30 -14.45
C SER A 70 55.36 7.36 -14.66
N GLU A 71 56.23 7.30 -13.66
CA GLU A 71 57.17 6.19 -13.40
C GLU A 71 56.45 4.82 -13.37
N PRO A 72 57.15 3.71 -13.67
CA PRO A 72 56.50 2.43 -13.93
C PRO A 72 56.07 1.74 -12.62
N GLN A 73 54.78 1.79 -12.32
CA GLN A 73 54.18 0.95 -11.29
C GLN A 73 53.55 -0.31 -11.90
N SER A 74 54.03 -1.44 -11.40
CA SER A 74 53.65 -2.82 -11.72
C SER A 74 52.13 -3.04 -11.84
N LEU A 75 51.72 -3.67 -12.93
CA LEU A 75 50.41 -4.29 -13.13
C LEU A 75 50.06 -5.24 -11.97
N ARG A 76 49.19 -4.82 -11.04
CA ARG A 76 48.44 -5.73 -10.17
C ARG A 76 47.05 -5.93 -10.75
N GLN A 77 46.80 -7.13 -11.27
CA GLN A 77 45.47 -7.60 -11.63
C GLN A 77 44.57 -7.67 -10.38
N PRO A 78 43.27 -7.35 -10.48
CA PRO A 78 42.32 -7.63 -9.40
C PRO A 78 42.13 -9.15 -9.23
N PRO A 79 41.94 -9.65 -8.00
CA PRO A 79 41.74 -11.08 -7.78
C PRO A 79 40.42 -11.55 -8.40
N PRO A 80 40.36 -12.79 -8.93
CA PRO A 80 39.15 -13.34 -9.51
C PRO A 80 38.06 -13.53 -8.43
N PRO A 81 36.77 -13.45 -8.80
CA PRO A 81 35.68 -13.68 -7.87
C PRO A 81 35.66 -15.15 -7.38
N PRO A 82 35.21 -15.41 -6.14
CA PRO A 82 35.15 -16.75 -5.58
C PRO A 82 34.14 -17.64 -6.36
N PRO A 83 34.38 -18.96 -6.45
CA PRO A 83 33.47 -19.86 -7.14
C PRO A 83 32.12 -19.90 -6.42
N ARG A 84 31.03 -19.75 -7.19
CA ARG A 84 29.67 -19.94 -6.69
C ARG A 84 29.54 -21.38 -6.19
N ARG A 85 29.16 -21.52 -4.91
CA ARG A 85 28.68 -22.79 -4.36
C ARG A 85 27.52 -23.27 -5.22
N ALA A 86 27.63 -24.49 -5.74
CA ALA A 86 26.55 -25.17 -6.42
C ALA A 86 25.38 -25.32 -5.44
N ASP A 87 24.29 -24.63 -5.74
CA ASP A 87 23.01 -24.84 -5.07
C ASP A 87 22.58 -26.29 -5.33
N SER A 88 22.41 -27.05 -4.25
CA SER A 88 21.67 -28.31 -4.24
C SER A 88 20.20 -27.97 -4.43
N GLN A 89 19.81 -27.75 -5.69
CA GLN A 89 18.42 -27.82 -6.11
C GLN A 89 18.16 -29.23 -6.62
N GLU A 90 17.31 -29.97 -5.91
CA GLU A 90 16.65 -31.17 -6.39
C GLU A 90 15.88 -30.84 -7.67
N SER A 91 16.50 -31.08 -8.82
CA SER A 91 15.83 -31.04 -10.11
C SER A 91 15.08 -32.35 -10.30
N ARG A 92 13.74 -32.29 -10.33
CA ARG A 92 12.90 -33.38 -10.86
C ARG A 92 13.44 -33.80 -12.23
N PRO A 93 13.47 -35.11 -12.55
CA PRO A 93 14.03 -35.56 -13.83
C PRO A 93 13.18 -34.97 -14.94
N THR A 94 13.79 -34.10 -15.75
CA THR A 94 13.15 -33.58 -16.95
C THR A 94 13.39 -34.62 -18.02
N TRP A 95 12.35 -35.43 -18.30
CA TRP A 95 12.44 -36.50 -19.29
C TRP A 95 12.87 -35.91 -20.63
N THR A 96 13.95 -36.43 -21.19
CA THR A 96 14.44 -35.94 -22.48
C THR A 96 13.48 -36.38 -23.59
N ARG A 97 13.53 -35.68 -24.72
CA ARG A 97 12.69 -36.00 -25.89
C ARG A 97 13.00 -37.40 -26.47
N GLU A 98 14.15 -37.96 -26.13
CA GLU A 98 14.58 -39.32 -26.47
C GLU A 98 13.94 -40.34 -25.52
N ASP A 99 13.91 -40.05 -24.21
CA ASP A 99 13.26 -40.91 -23.19
C ASP A 99 11.76 -41.07 -23.45
N VAL A 100 11.09 -39.99 -23.83
CA VAL A 100 9.65 -40.01 -24.16
C VAL A 100 9.38 -40.83 -25.42
N ARG A 101 10.32 -40.85 -26.38
CA ARG A 101 10.21 -41.68 -27.58
C ARG A 101 10.38 -43.16 -27.23
N TYR A 102 11.38 -43.49 -26.42
CA TYR A 102 11.67 -44.86 -26.00
C TYR A 102 10.49 -45.53 -25.26
N VAL A 103 9.81 -44.81 -24.36
CA VAL A 103 8.64 -45.35 -23.65
C VAL A 103 7.41 -45.47 -24.56
N LYS A 104 7.29 -44.62 -25.57
CA LYS A 104 6.16 -44.65 -26.51
C LYS A 104 6.29 -45.77 -27.55
N ASP A 105 7.53 -46.15 -27.88
CA ASP A 105 7.84 -47.21 -28.84
C ASP A 105 7.98 -48.60 -28.17
N ALA A 106 7.92 -48.67 -26.83
CA ALA A 106 7.86 -49.93 -26.08
C ALA A 106 6.48 -50.60 -26.30
N GLY A 107 6.44 -51.65 -27.13
CA GLY A 107 5.24 -52.43 -27.39
C GLY A 107 4.65 -53.02 -26.11
N SER A 108 3.34 -52.87 -25.91
CA SER A 108 2.62 -53.44 -24.76
C SER A 108 2.75 -54.95 -24.73
N ILE A 109 3.37 -55.50 -23.69
CA ILE A 109 3.54 -56.95 -23.50
C ILE A 109 2.15 -57.55 -23.27
N THR A 110 1.64 -58.29 -24.25
CA THR A 110 0.42 -59.10 -24.06
C THR A 110 0.81 -60.41 -23.38
N PRO A 111 0.08 -60.87 -22.35
CA PRO A 111 0.41 -62.10 -21.66
C PRO A 111 0.17 -63.29 -22.61
N VAL A 112 1.24 -63.99 -22.95
CA VAL A 112 1.17 -65.22 -23.75
C VAL A 112 0.67 -66.36 -22.85
N SER A 113 -0.57 -66.80 -23.05
CA SER A 113 -1.10 -67.99 -22.38
C SER A 113 -0.71 -69.25 -23.15
N TYR A 114 0.04 -70.16 -22.52
CA TYR A 114 0.29 -71.49 -23.09
C TYR A 114 -0.93 -72.40 -22.89
N PRO A 115 -1.35 -73.19 -23.90
CA PRO A 115 -2.36 -74.21 -23.68
C PRO A 115 -1.74 -75.39 -22.91
N VAL A 116 -2.29 -75.71 -21.75
CA VAL A 116 -1.92 -76.90 -20.96
C VAL A 116 -2.35 -78.15 -21.75
N ARG A 117 -1.41 -78.74 -22.49
CA ARG A 117 -1.56 -80.11 -23.02
C ARG A 117 -0.65 -81.03 -22.23
N VAL A 118 -1.08 -81.40 -21.04
CA VAL A 118 -0.57 -82.56 -20.32
C VAL A 118 -1.73 -83.54 -20.26
N ALA A 119 -1.62 -84.66 -20.99
CA ALA A 119 -2.61 -85.73 -20.93
C ALA A 119 -2.58 -86.32 -19.50
N PRO A 120 -3.72 -86.36 -18.79
CA PRO A 120 -3.77 -87.06 -17.51
C PRO A 120 -3.60 -88.56 -17.76
N LEU A 121 -2.61 -89.17 -17.10
CA LEU A 121 -2.46 -90.62 -17.10
C LEU A 121 -3.56 -91.28 -16.25
N PRO A 122 -3.96 -92.53 -16.58
CA PRO A 122 -5.18 -93.13 -16.07
C PRO A 122 -5.09 -93.52 -14.59
N ASP A 123 -6.25 -93.39 -13.94
CA ASP A 123 -6.49 -93.47 -12.50
C ASP A 123 -6.14 -94.82 -11.86
N ASP A 124 -5.39 -94.78 -10.76
CA ASP A 124 -5.47 -95.78 -9.69
C ASP A 124 -6.11 -95.14 -8.45
N LYS A 125 -7.33 -95.61 -8.17
CA LYS A 125 -8.20 -95.21 -7.05
C LYS A 125 -7.64 -95.64 -5.70
N VAL A 126 -7.74 -94.75 -4.70
CA VAL A 126 -8.01 -95.15 -3.30
C VAL A 126 -9.00 -94.14 -2.68
N PRO A 127 -10.24 -94.52 -2.32
CA PRO A 127 -11.25 -93.58 -1.82
C PRO A 127 -11.36 -93.67 -0.29
N ALA A 128 -10.83 -92.70 0.45
CA ALA A 128 -11.12 -92.54 1.89
C ALA A 128 -10.64 -91.23 2.55
N ALA A 129 -10.05 -90.27 1.81
CA ALA A 129 -9.49 -89.05 2.40
C ALA A 129 -10.13 -87.73 1.89
N ASP A 130 -11.11 -87.83 0.98
CA ASP A 130 -11.60 -86.65 0.25
C ASP A 130 -12.69 -85.88 1.01
N GLU A 131 -13.55 -86.56 1.78
CA GLU A 131 -14.66 -85.86 2.46
C GLU A 131 -14.21 -84.95 3.60
N GLU A 132 -13.14 -85.30 4.31
CA GLU A 132 -12.64 -84.51 5.43
C GLU A 132 -11.85 -83.29 4.93
N MET A 133 -11.04 -83.50 3.89
CA MET A 133 -10.36 -82.44 3.14
C MET A 133 -11.36 -81.47 2.49
N ASP A 134 -12.46 -81.96 1.91
CA ASP A 134 -13.50 -81.13 1.32
C ASP A 134 -14.28 -80.32 2.38
N LYS A 135 -14.51 -80.89 3.56
CA LYS A 135 -15.13 -80.17 4.69
C LYS A 135 -14.21 -79.08 5.21
N GLU A 136 -12.91 -79.35 5.30
CA GLU A 136 -11.91 -78.38 5.73
C GLU A 136 -11.72 -77.27 4.68
N ARG A 137 -11.71 -77.62 3.39
CA ARG A 137 -11.68 -76.67 2.28
C ARG A 137 -12.90 -75.74 2.28
N ARG A 138 -14.10 -76.27 2.52
CA ARG A 138 -15.33 -75.47 2.67
C ARG A 138 -15.29 -74.56 3.90
N ARG A 139 -14.67 -74.98 4.99
CA ARG A 139 -14.45 -74.12 6.17
C ARG A 139 -13.48 -72.99 5.87
N ILE A 140 -12.35 -73.29 5.22
CA ILE A 140 -11.35 -72.29 4.82
C ILE A 140 -11.97 -71.28 3.85
N GLU A 141 -12.71 -71.75 2.84
CA GLU A 141 -13.41 -70.88 1.88
C GLU A 141 -14.47 -70.00 2.55
N ALA A 142 -15.19 -70.52 3.55
CA ALA A 142 -16.16 -69.73 4.32
C ALA A 142 -15.49 -68.70 5.24
N GLU A 143 -14.36 -69.04 5.85
CA GLU A 143 -13.56 -68.16 6.71
C GLU A 143 -12.90 -67.04 5.88
N ASP A 144 -12.34 -67.37 4.72
CA ASP A 144 -11.77 -66.39 3.78
C ASP A 144 -12.85 -65.47 3.21
N GLN A 145 -14.06 -65.97 2.92
CA GLN A 145 -15.19 -65.13 2.51
C GLN A 145 -15.59 -64.13 3.61
N LEU A 146 -15.61 -64.56 4.88
CA LEU A 146 -15.88 -63.68 6.01
C LEU A 146 -14.76 -62.64 6.18
N ARG A 147 -13.51 -63.06 6.09
CA ARG A 147 -12.34 -62.17 6.16
C ARG A 147 -12.37 -61.12 5.05
N MET A 148 -12.68 -61.51 3.81
CA MET A 148 -12.81 -60.58 2.69
C MET A 148 -13.98 -59.61 2.87
N ARG A 149 -15.11 -60.05 3.45
CA ARG A 149 -16.21 -59.15 3.81
C ARG A 149 -15.81 -58.15 4.89
N MET A 150 -15.08 -58.58 5.91
CA MET A 150 -14.58 -57.67 6.96
C MET A 150 -13.55 -56.67 6.43
N VAL A 151 -12.64 -57.11 5.54
CA VAL A 151 -11.67 -56.22 4.89
C VAL A 151 -12.37 -55.20 4.00
N LYS A 152 -13.37 -55.64 3.22
CA LYS A 152 -14.17 -54.74 2.37
C LYS A 152 -15.00 -53.76 3.19
N ALA A 153 -15.61 -54.20 4.29
CA ALA A 153 -16.32 -53.32 5.23
C ALA A 153 -15.35 -52.33 5.90
N ALA A 154 -14.14 -52.75 6.28
CA ALA A 154 -13.11 -51.88 6.83
C ALA A 154 -12.54 -50.90 5.79
N GLU A 155 -12.45 -51.29 4.51
CA GLU A 155 -12.12 -50.38 3.40
C GLU A 155 -13.25 -49.38 3.13
N GLU A 156 -14.51 -49.81 3.18
CA GLU A 156 -15.68 -48.93 3.08
C GLU A 156 -15.73 -47.91 4.24
N GLU A 157 -15.38 -48.32 5.46
CA GLU A 157 -15.24 -47.39 6.59
C GLU A 157 -14.03 -46.45 6.44
N LYS A 158 -12.88 -46.93 5.95
CA LYS A 158 -11.70 -46.10 5.69
C LYS A 158 -11.91 -45.10 4.55
N MET A 159 -12.69 -45.44 3.53
CA MET A 159 -13.07 -44.51 2.46
C MET A 159 -14.09 -43.45 2.92
N LYS A 160 -14.76 -43.69 4.06
CA LYS A 160 -15.77 -42.78 4.63
C LYS A 160 -15.19 -41.80 5.64
N VAL A 161 -13.87 -41.75 5.81
CA VAL A 161 -13.22 -40.64 6.49
C VAL A 161 -13.17 -39.48 5.49
N PRO A 162 -13.94 -38.40 5.68
CA PRO A 162 -13.94 -37.31 4.73
C PRO A 162 -12.53 -36.71 4.71
N PHE A 163 -11.88 -36.72 3.55
CA PHE A 163 -10.67 -35.93 3.33
C PHE A 163 -10.92 -34.50 3.84
N PRO A 164 -9.95 -33.84 4.48
CA PRO A 164 -10.10 -32.44 4.88
C PRO A 164 -10.42 -31.63 3.62
N MET A 165 -11.69 -31.26 3.47
CA MET A 165 -12.13 -30.47 2.33
C MET A 165 -11.36 -29.17 2.37
N LEU A 166 -10.72 -28.80 1.25
CA LEU A 166 -10.25 -27.44 1.04
C LEU A 166 -11.43 -26.53 1.39
N ILE A 167 -11.33 -25.78 2.48
CA ILE A 167 -12.29 -24.73 2.82
C ILE A 167 -12.32 -23.86 1.56
N LYS A 168 -13.42 -23.93 0.80
CA LYS A 168 -13.58 -23.08 -0.39
C LYS A 168 -13.39 -21.66 0.14
N PRO A 169 -12.37 -20.91 -0.32
CA PRO A 169 -12.16 -19.56 0.17
C PRO A 169 -13.47 -18.83 -0.05
N LYS A 170 -14.11 -18.37 1.05
CA LYS A 170 -15.32 -17.57 0.95
C LYS A 170 -15.01 -16.47 -0.05
N LYS A 171 -15.81 -16.40 -1.12
CA LYS A 171 -15.65 -15.40 -2.17
C LYS A 171 -15.57 -14.06 -1.43
N ASN A 172 -14.48 -13.31 -1.58
CA ASN A 172 -14.27 -12.04 -0.87
C ASN A 172 -15.39 -11.07 -1.26
N GLU A 173 -16.51 -11.10 -0.53
CA GLU A 173 -17.59 -10.15 -0.67
C GLU A 173 -17.03 -8.80 -0.22
N LYS A 174 -17.12 -7.81 -1.11
CA LYS A 174 -16.74 -6.45 -0.74
C LYS A 174 -17.65 -6.04 0.42
N PRO A 175 -17.11 -5.53 1.54
CA PRO A 175 -17.96 -5.09 2.63
C PRO A 175 -18.98 -4.08 2.09
N PRO A 176 -20.23 -4.13 2.58
CA PRO A 176 -21.25 -3.17 2.16
C PRO A 176 -20.77 -1.74 2.47
N LEU A 177 -21.17 -0.79 1.61
CA LEU A 177 -20.91 0.61 1.88
C LEU A 177 -21.77 1.06 3.06
N LEU A 178 -21.11 1.54 4.10
CA LEU A 178 -21.74 2.01 5.33
C LEU A 178 -21.74 3.53 5.35
N ASP A 179 -22.78 4.11 5.96
CA ASP A 179 -22.72 5.53 6.29
C ASP A 179 -21.64 5.80 7.35
N LEU A 180 -21.11 7.02 7.40
CA LEU A 180 -20.04 7.38 8.32
C LEU A 180 -20.44 7.15 9.79
N THR A 181 -21.69 7.47 10.14
CA THR A 181 -22.21 7.32 11.50
C THR A 181 -22.32 5.84 11.87
N GLU A 182 -22.82 5.01 10.96
CA GLU A 182 -22.93 3.57 11.14
C GLU A 182 -21.56 2.89 11.22
N ALA A 183 -20.61 3.32 10.38
CA ALA A 183 -19.25 2.83 10.39
C ALA A 183 -18.55 3.11 11.74
N ILE A 184 -18.68 4.32 12.30
CA ILE A 184 -18.12 4.65 13.62
C ILE A 184 -18.72 3.75 14.71
N ARG A 185 -20.05 3.54 14.68
CA ARG A 185 -20.71 2.64 15.64
C ARG A 185 -20.20 1.21 15.54
N GLN A 186 -20.08 0.69 14.32
CA GLN A 186 -19.56 -0.67 14.10
C GLN A 186 -18.12 -0.81 14.58
N VAL A 187 -17.26 0.17 14.32
CA VAL A 187 -15.86 0.17 14.79
C VAL A 187 -15.81 0.12 16.33
N LYS A 188 -16.66 0.91 17.01
CA LYS A 188 -16.74 0.89 18.48
C LYS A 188 -17.25 -0.44 19.04
N VAL A 189 -18.15 -1.12 18.33
CA VAL A 189 -18.65 -2.46 18.71
C VAL A 189 -17.61 -3.55 18.45
N ASN A 190 -16.77 -3.38 17.42
CA ASN A 190 -15.74 -4.34 17.06
C ASN A 190 -14.49 -4.23 17.95
N ALA A 191 -14.26 -3.09 18.59
CA ALA A 191 -13.20 -2.89 19.58
C ALA A 191 -13.48 -3.74 20.83
N LYS A 192 -12.80 -4.88 20.93
CA LYS A 192 -12.97 -5.87 22.00
C LYS A 192 -11.73 -6.00 22.89
N ALA A 193 -10.67 -5.24 22.63
CA ALA A 193 -9.45 -5.31 23.41
C ALA A 193 -9.66 -4.77 24.83
N LYS A 194 -8.75 -5.16 25.73
CA LYS A 194 -8.75 -4.73 27.13
C LYS A 194 -8.29 -3.29 27.34
N PHE A 195 -7.64 -2.71 26.34
CA PHE A 195 -7.12 -1.33 26.38
C PHE A 195 -7.95 -0.44 25.44
N ASP A 196 -7.85 0.87 25.64
CA ASP A 196 -8.55 1.85 24.80
C ASP A 196 -7.87 1.92 23.41
N GLU A 197 -8.48 1.22 22.45
CA GLU A 197 -7.96 1.09 21.08
C GLU A 197 -7.98 2.44 20.34
N THR A 198 -7.06 2.60 19.39
CA THR A 198 -7.02 3.76 18.51
C THR A 198 -7.84 3.49 17.25
N VAL A 199 -8.74 4.42 16.93
CA VAL A 199 -9.49 4.42 15.68
C VAL A 199 -8.65 5.07 14.60
N GLU A 200 -8.39 4.31 13.54
CA GLU A 200 -7.58 4.72 12.41
C GLU A 200 -8.43 4.86 11.14
N ALA A 201 -8.04 5.81 10.30
CA ALA A 201 -8.58 5.99 8.96
C ALA A 201 -7.51 5.68 7.92
N HIS A 202 -7.89 4.86 6.94
CA HIS A 202 -7.08 4.45 5.81
C HIS A 202 -7.72 4.93 4.52
N VAL A 203 -7.07 5.86 3.84
CA VAL A 203 -7.57 6.44 2.59
C VAL A 203 -6.72 5.96 1.44
N ARG A 204 -7.33 5.21 0.52
CA ARG A 204 -6.69 4.80 -0.72
C ARG A 204 -6.83 5.92 -1.75
N LEU A 205 -5.70 6.47 -2.16
CA LEU A 205 -5.64 7.52 -3.17
C LEU A 205 -5.46 6.93 -4.58
N GLY A 206 -6.01 7.61 -5.58
CA GLY A 206 -5.88 7.28 -7.00
C GLY A 206 -4.64 7.89 -7.66
N ILE A 207 -3.55 8.01 -6.90
CA ILE A 207 -2.29 8.59 -7.34
C ILE A 207 -1.29 7.48 -7.61
N ASP A 208 -0.46 7.63 -8.63
CA ASP A 208 0.66 6.72 -8.85
C ASP A 208 1.80 7.02 -7.88
N SER A 209 2.06 6.12 -6.93
CA SER A 209 3.15 6.27 -5.94
C SER A 209 4.55 6.32 -6.53
N LYS A 210 4.73 5.82 -7.76
CA LYS A 210 6.00 5.86 -8.50
C LYS A 210 6.43 7.29 -8.85
N ARG A 211 5.47 8.22 -8.96
CA ARG A 211 5.74 9.64 -9.26
C ARG A 211 5.89 10.41 -7.96
N THR A 212 7.12 10.70 -7.59
CA THR A 212 7.46 11.41 -6.35
C THR A 212 6.89 12.83 -6.30
N GLU A 213 6.70 13.47 -7.46
CA GLU A 213 6.08 14.80 -7.60
C GLU A 213 4.61 14.82 -7.17
N LEU A 214 3.92 13.67 -7.22
CA LEU A 214 2.53 13.53 -6.79
C LEU A 214 2.40 13.05 -5.34
N ALA A 215 3.50 13.03 -4.58
CA ALA A 215 3.46 12.57 -3.20
C ALA A 215 2.65 13.54 -2.32
N VAL A 216 1.56 13.03 -1.73
CA VAL A 216 0.73 13.79 -0.80
C VAL A 216 1.37 13.78 0.59
N ARG A 217 1.56 14.98 1.13
CA ARG A 217 1.99 15.21 2.52
C ARG A 217 1.23 16.41 3.05
N GLY A 218 0.81 16.33 4.29
CA GLY A 218 0.10 17.42 4.93
C GLY A 218 0.05 17.25 6.43
N THR A 219 -0.44 18.30 7.08
CA THR A 219 -0.71 18.33 8.51
C THR A 219 -2.12 18.78 8.74
N VAL A 220 -2.77 18.21 9.75
CA VAL A 220 -4.13 18.59 10.16
C VAL A 220 -4.15 18.76 11.67
N ILE A 221 -4.85 19.77 12.15
CA ILE A 221 -5.16 19.92 13.57
C ILE A 221 -6.53 19.27 13.78
N LEU A 222 -6.59 18.24 14.63
CA LEU A 222 -7.83 17.57 14.95
C LEU A 222 -8.60 18.39 16.01
N PRO A 223 -9.87 18.76 15.77
CA PRO A 223 -10.63 19.62 16.69
C PRO A 223 -10.84 19.00 18.08
N HIS A 224 -10.94 17.67 18.16
CA HIS A 224 -11.11 16.94 19.43
C HIS A 224 -9.82 16.32 19.98
N GLY A 225 -8.66 16.78 19.49
CA GLY A 225 -7.35 16.33 19.95
C GLY A 225 -6.84 15.03 19.31
N ALA A 226 -5.56 14.74 19.55
CA ALA A 226 -4.88 13.56 19.02
C ALA A 226 -5.16 12.30 19.86
N PRO A 227 -5.11 11.10 19.25
CA PRO A 227 -5.36 9.84 19.97
C PRO A 227 -4.31 9.52 21.05
N LYS A 228 -3.10 10.06 20.97
CA LYS A 228 -2.00 9.78 21.91
C LYS A 228 -1.35 11.08 22.37
N ALA A 229 -1.07 11.17 23.67
CA ALA A 229 -0.20 12.21 24.22
C ALA A 229 1.23 12.02 23.68
N VAL A 230 1.74 13.02 22.97
CA VAL A 230 3.06 12.99 22.34
C VAL A 230 4.09 13.50 23.34
N SER A 231 5.13 12.72 23.62
CA SER A 231 6.27 13.21 24.41
C SER A 231 7.28 13.92 23.51
N VAL A 232 7.72 15.10 23.92
CA VAL A 232 8.52 16.02 23.09
C VAL A 232 9.83 16.39 23.75
N ALA A 233 10.93 16.18 23.01
CA ALA A 233 12.24 16.75 23.34
C ALA A 233 12.53 17.98 22.47
N VAL A 234 13.14 19.00 23.07
CA VAL A 234 13.59 20.20 22.38
C VAL A 234 15.08 20.40 22.60
N PHE A 235 15.80 20.60 21.50
CA PHE A 235 17.22 20.95 21.50
C PHE A 235 17.39 22.44 21.18
N ALA A 236 17.67 23.22 22.22
CA ALA A 236 17.81 24.67 22.12
C ALA A 236 18.79 25.18 23.20
N GLU A 237 19.37 26.36 22.97
CA GLU A 237 20.26 27.06 23.90
C GLU A 237 19.74 28.47 24.17
N GLY A 238 20.01 29.00 25.38
CA GLY A 238 19.63 30.37 25.75
C GLY A 238 18.12 30.58 25.87
N ALA A 239 17.63 31.71 25.36
CA ALA A 239 16.24 32.15 25.49
C ALA A 239 15.22 31.16 24.88
N GLU A 240 15.55 30.55 23.74
CA GLU A 240 14.70 29.56 23.07
C GLU A 240 14.44 28.31 23.96
N ALA A 241 15.40 27.97 24.83
CA ALA A 241 15.24 26.86 25.77
C ALA A 241 14.26 27.20 26.91
N GLU A 242 14.27 28.45 27.39
CA GLU A 242 13.31 28.90 28.41
C GLU A 242 11.90 28.98 27.85
N GLU A 243 11.74 29.47 26.63
CA GLU A 243 10.47 29.48 25.90
C GLU A 243 9.91 28.06 25.70
N ALA A 244 10.77 27.11 25.33
CA ALA A 244 10.40 25.71 25.17
C ALA A 244 9.92 25.07 26.48
N LYS A 245 10.58 25.38 27.61
CA LYS A 245 10.16 24.93 28.94
C LYS A 245 8.81 25.54 29.31
N ALA A 246 8.63 26.84 29.08
CA ALA A 246 7.36 27.53 29.35
C ALA A 246 6.20 26.99 28.49
N ALA A 247 6.48 26.56 27.26
CA ALA A 247 5.51 25.97 26.35
C ALA A 247 5.17 24.48 26.66
N GLY A 248 5.79 23.87 27.67
CA GLY A 248 5.48 22.50 28.10
C GLY A 248 6.21 21.41 27.32
N ALA A 249 7.46 21.67 26.93
CA ALA A 249 8.37 20.61 26.48
C ALA A 249 8.75 19.68 27.64
N ASP A 250 8.73 18.36 27.39
CA ASP A 250 9.00 17.36 28.43
C ASP A 250 10.50 17.28 28.77
N ILE A 251 11.35 17.43 27.74
CA ILE A 251 12.81 17.43 27.88
C ILE A 251 13.36 18.60 27.07
N VAL A 252 14.20 19.44 27.69
CA VAL A 252 14.90 20.53 27.02
C VAL A 252 16.40 20.40 27.29
N GLY A 253 17.23 20.44 26.25
CA GLY A 253 18.68 20.28 26.39
C GLY A 253 19.50 21.01 25.34
N GLY A 254 20.69 21.46 25.74
CA GLY A 254 21.71 22.02 24.84
C GLY A 254 22.78 20.98 24.49
N LYS A 255 24.03 21.43 24.35
CA LYS A 255 25.18 20.55 24.03
C LYS A 255 25.43 19.43 25.05
N GLU A 256 25.23 19.68 26.34
CA GLU A 256 25.48 18.68 27.40
C GLU A 256 24.63 17.42 27.22
N LEU A 257 23.32 17.60 26.96
CA LEU A 257 22.38 16.51 26.76
C LEU A 257 22.72 15.71 25.48
N ILE A 258 23.26 16.37 24.45
CA ILE A 258 23.76 15.70 23.24
C ILE A 258 24.93 14.77 23.55
N GLU A 259 25.85 15.19 24.42
CA GLU A 259 27.03 14.41 24.80
C GLU A 259 26.68 13.22 25.70
N GLU A 260 25.70 13.37 26.58
CA GLU A 260 25.16 12.26 27.38
C GLU A 260 24.52 11.17 26.53
N ILE A 261 23.73 11.57 25.52
CA ILE A 261 23.11 10.64 24.57
C ILE A 261 24.18 9.98 23.71
N ALA A 262 25.18 10.73 23.24
CA ALA A 262 26.30 10.20 22.47
C ALA A 262 27.08 9.14 23.26
N SER A 263 27.27 9.38 24.56
CA SER A 263 27.92 8.46 25.49
C SER A 263 27.05 7.24 25.86
N GLY A 264 25.79 7.20 25.41
CA GLY A 264 24.85 6.11 25.68
C GLY A 264 24.30 6.06 27.11
N LYS A 265 24.62 7.05 27.95
CA LYS A 265 24.17 7.13 29.35
C LYS A 265 22.67 7.41 29.44
N ASN A 266 22.15 8.20 28.51
CA ASN A 266 20.75 8.64 28.51
C ASN A 266 20.00 8.14 27.26
N LYS A 267 18.84 7.48 27.46
CA LYS A 267 17.97 7.01 26.38
C LYS A 267 16.73 7.88 26.31
N LEU A 268 16.63 8.76 25.30
CA LEU A 268 15.41 9.52 25.06
C LEU A 268 14.23 8.59 24.77
N LYS A 269 13.19 8.63 25.60
CA LYS A 269 11.89 8.01 25.32
C LYS A 269 10.90 9.09 24.90
N VAL A 270 11.11 9.65 23.71
CA VAL A 270 10.24 10.69 23.15
C VAL A 270 9.69 10.27 21.79
N ASP A 271 8.57 10.88 21.43
CA ASP A 271 7.87 10.63 20.17
C ASP A 271 8.22 11.68 19.10
N LYS A 272 8.47 12.94 19.51
CA LYS A 272 8.89 14.02 18.60
C LYS A 272 10.07 14.81 19.16
N CYS A 273 10.88 15.34 18.26
CA CYS A 273 12.08 16.11 18.55
C CYS A 273 12.05 17.41 17.76
N PHE A 274 12.23 18.54 18.45
CA PHE A 274 12.39 19.86 17.85
C PHE A 274 13.80 20.36 18.10
N SER A 275 14.31 21.17 17.17
CA SER A 275 15.61 21.81 17.34
C SER A 275 15.61 23.18 16.68
N THR A 276 16.38 24.10 17.25
CA THR A 276 16.64 25.36 16.58
C THR A 276 17.76 25.24 15.56
N PRO A 277 17.78 26.08 14.51
CA PRO A 277 18.79 26.01 13.46
C PRO A 277 20.23 26.12 13.98
N GLY A 278 20.45 26.87 15.06
CA GLY A 278 21.75 27.00 15.71
C GLY A 278 22.25 25.72 16.38
N MET A 279 21.33 24.92 16.93
CA MET A 279 21.67 23.64 17.60
C MET A 279 21.80 22.46 16.61
N ALA A 280 21.21 22.58 15.42
CA ALA A 280 21.17 21.51 14.42
C ALA A 280 22.54 20.90 14.04
N PRO A 281 23.64 21.67 13.89
CA PRO A 281 24.95 21.12 13.56
C PRO A 281 25.50 20.20 14.67
N HIS A 282 25.20 20.50 15.94
CA HIS A 282 25.67 19.71 17.08
C HIS A 282 24.96 18.35 17.18
N LEU A 283 23.72 18.25 16.70
CA LEU A 283 22.98 16.98 16.61
C LEU A 283 23.65 15.96 15.68
N GLY A 284 24.60 16.37 14.84
CA GLY A 284 25.42 15.48 14.02
C GLY A 284 26.07 14.35 14.81
N LYS A 285 26.50 14.61 16.06
CA LYS A 285 27.12 13.61 16.95
C LYS A 285 26.16 12.45 17.28
N ILE A 286 24.86 12.73 17.43
CA ILE A 286 23.82 11.76 17.80
C ILE A 286 22.91 11.37 16.63
N ALA A 287 23.25 11.79 15.40
CA ALA A 287 22.40 11.61 14.23
C ALA A 287 22.09 10.14 13.93
N GLN A 288 23.02 9.22 14.16
CA GLN A 288 22.78 7.78 13.95
C GLN A 288 21.69 7.26 14.88
N TYR A 289 21.68 7.69 16.15
CA TYR A 289 20.66 7.32 17.12
C TYR A 289 19.29 7.89 16.75
N LEU A 290 19.22 9.18 16.43
CA LEU A 290 17.97 9.85 16.08
C LEU A 290 17.38 9.31 14.77
N ARG A 291 18.20 9.01 13.75
CA ARG A 291 17.76 8.42 12.48
C ARG A 291 17.17 7.03 12.66
N LYS A 292 17.80 6.17 13.48
CA LYS A 292 17.27 4.82 13.77
C LYS A 292 15.88 4.88 14.39
N ARG A 293 15.58 5.93 15.15
CA ARG A 293 14.29 6.17 15.80
C ARG A 293 13.33 7.07 15.02
N ARG A 294 13.72 7.59 13.85
CA ARG A 294 12.94 8.56 13.06
C ARG A 294 12.62 9.86 13.81
N LEU A 295 13.50 10.26 14.75
CA LEU A 295 13.37 11.46 15.58
C LEU A 295 14.29 12.61 15.12
N MET A 296 14.81 12.55 13.90
CA MET A 296 15.69 13.60 13.38
C MET A 296 14.84 14.85 13.05
N PRO A 297 15.22 16.05 13.54
CA PRO A 297 14.55 17.29 13.14
C PRO A 297 14.76 17.60 11.65
N ASP A 298 13.68 18.01 10.97
CA ASP A 298 13.63 18.29 9.55
C ASP A 298 12.95 19.64 9.29
N LYS A 299 13.56 20.50 8.45
CA LYS A 299 12.95 21.78 8.03
C LYS A 299 11.61 21.58 7.33
N LYS A 300 11.47 20.49 6.55
CA LYS A 300 10.25 20.18 5.78
C LYS A 300 9.07 19.80 6.67
N LEU A 301 9.33 19.29 7.88
CA LEU A 301 8.30 18.93 8.84
C LEU A 301 7.97 20.09 9.79
N GLY A 302 8.74 21.18 9.74
CA GLY A 302 8.64 22.29 10.69
C GLY A 302 9.20 21.96 12.07
N THR A 303 9.87 20.82 12.24
CA THR A 303 10.52 20.44 13.51
C THR A 303 11.87 21.12 13.70
N LEU A 304 12.45 21.65 12.62
CA LEU A 304 13.59 22.56 12.68
C LEU A 304 13.13 24.00 12.46
N THR A 305 12.91 24.75 13.54
CA THR A 305 12.41 26.13 13.51
C THR A 305 12.93 26.91 14.72
N SER A 306 12.88 28.25 14.64
CA SER A 306 13.13 29.13 15.78
C SER A 306 11.87 29.33 16.64
N ASP A 307 10.67 29.29 16.03
CA ASP A 307 9.40 29.39 16.79
C ASP A 307 9.01 28.03 17.38
N ILE A 308 9.64 27.65 18.50
CA ILE A 308 9.34 26.39 19.20
C ILE A 308 7.99 26.46 19.91
N ALA A 309 7.68 27.60 20.53
CA ALA A 309 6.49 27.76 21.34
C ALA A 309 5.20 27.59 20.52
N GLY A 310 5.14 28.17 19.31
CA GLY A 310 4.01 27.99 18.40
C GLY A 310 3.83 26.53 17.98
N GLN A 311 4.92 25.86 17.59
CA GLN A 311 4.88 24.47 17.15
C GLN A 311 4.46 23.50 18.28
N LEU A 312 4.91 23.74 19.52
CA LEU A 312 4.50 22.94 20.67
C LEU A 312 3.02 23.12 20.96
N LYS A 313 2.48 24.34 20.88
CA LYS A 313 1.05 24.61 21.07
C LYS A 313 0.21 23.89 20.03
N GLU A 314 0.56 23.99 18.75
CA GLU A 314 -0.13 23.26 17.67
C GLU A 314 -0.07 21.75 17.87
N LEU A 315 1.09 21.22 18.29
CA LEU A 315 1.26 19.81 18.54
C LEU A 315 0.38 19.32 19.68
N ARG A 316 0.31 20.07 20.78
CA ARG A 316 -0.55 19.76 21.93
C ARG A 316 -2.04 19.92 21.59
N GLN A 317 -2.40 20.83 20.68
CA GLN A 317 -3.75 20.97 20.13
C GLN A 317 -4.18 19.78 19.24
N GLY A 318 -3.33 18.78 19.03
CA GLY A 318 -3.67 17.59 18.28
C GLY A 318 -3.30 17.66 16.80
N ARG A 319 -2.20 18.35 16.47
CA ARG A 319 -1.64 18.32 15.12
C ARG A 319 -1.14 16.92 14.76
N VAL A 320 -1.76 16.34 13.75
CA VAL A 320 -1.38 15.05 13.16
C VAL A 320 -0.80 15.27 11.76
N GLU A 321 0.30 14.61 11.50
CA GLU A 321 0.97 14.63 10.20
C GLU A 321 0.56 13.39 9.42
N PHE A 322 0.27 13.54 8.14
CA PHE A 322 -0.03 12.42 7.25
C PHE A 322 0.82 12.47 6.00
N LYS A 323 1.24 11.28 5.57
CA LYS A 323 2.10 11.09 4.41
C LYS A 323 1.62 9.88 3.63
N MET A 324 1.64 10.03 2.31
CA MET A 324 1.34 8.94 1.39
C MET A 324 2.44 7.86 1.44
N GLU A 325 2.00 6.61 1.57
CA GLU A 325 2.84 5.42 1.49
C GLU A 325 3.13 5.02 0.03
N SER A 326 3.99 4.03 -0.17
CA SER A 326 4.34 3.46 -1.48
C SER A 326 3.16 2.78 -2.19
N LYS A 327 2.08 2.43 -1.49
CA LYS A 327 0.85 1.88 -2.07
C LYS A 327 -0.24 2.93 -2.33
N SER A 328 0.12 4.22 -2.23
CA SER A 328 -0.83 5.33 -2.36
C SER A 328 -1.95 5.30 -1.32
N ILE A 329 -1.62 4.85 -0.10
CA ILE A 329 -2.53 4.83 1.04
C ILE A 329 -2.06 5.89 2.05
N LEU A 330 -3.01 6.59 2.66
CA LEU A 330 -2.80 7.44 3.82
C LEU A 330 -3.28 6.72 5.08
N HIS A 331 -2.45 6.74 6.12
CA HIS A 331 -2.78 6.21 7.44
C HIS A 331 -2.79 7.35 8.44
N VAL A 332 -3.88 7.49 9.19
CA VAL A 332 -4.03 8.51 10.24
C VAL A 332 -4.84 7.95 11.41
N GLY A 333 -4.34 8.16 12.63
CA GLY A 333 -5.13 7.95 13.84
C GLY A 333 -6.05 9.15 14.09
N VAL A 334 -7.35 8.92 14.11
CA VAL A 334 -8.39 9.95 14.21
C VAL A 334 -8.78 10.24 15.66
N GLY A 335 -8.69 9.23 16.52
CA GLY A 335 -9.07 9.34 17.93
C GLY A 335 -9.03 7.99 18.62
N LYS A 336 -9.49 7.95 19.87
CA LYS A 336 -9.65 6.70 20.62
C LYS A 336 -11.09 6.20 20.57
N VAL A 337 -11.31 4.92 20.83
CA VAL A 337 -12.66 4.33 20.93
C VAL A 337 -13.48 5.01 22.02
N SER A 338 -12.84 5.48 23.09
CA SER A 338 -13.48 6.23 24.18
C SER A 338 -14.07 7.60 23.77
N PHE A 339 -13.77 8.12 22.58
CA PHE A 339 -14.33 9.39 22.12
C PHE A 339 -15.83 9.26 21.77
N LYS A 340 -16.54 10.39 21.84
CA LYS A 340 -17.93 10.48 21.39
C LYS A 340 -18.01 10.28 19.87
N GLU A 341 -19.12 9.72 19.39
CA GLU A 341 -19.34 9.47 17.95
C GLU A 341 -19.24 10.76 17.13
N ASP A 342 -19.82 11.86 17.63
CA ASP A 342 -19.76 13.17 16.97
C ASP A 342 -18.33 13.72 16.88
N ALA A 343 -17.55 13.54 17.94
CA ALA A 343 -16.14 13.98 17.97
C ALA A 343 -15.30 13.23 16.93
N LEU A 344 -15.51 11.92 16.78
CA LEU A 344 -14.85 11.12 15.75
C LEU A 344 -15.28 11.56 14.34
N ARG A 345 -16.57 11.82 14.14
CA ARG A 345 -17.11 12.32 12.86
C ARG A 345 -16.48 13.64 12.46
N GLU A 346 -16.37 14.59 13.39
CA GLU A 346 -15.76 15.91 13.14
C GLU A 346 -14.27 15.79 12.86
N ASN A 347 -13.53 14.95 13.60
CA ASN A 347 -12.12 14.68 13.34
C ASN A 347 -11.90 14.07 11.94
N LEU A 348 -12.73 13.10 11.54
CA LEU A 348 -12.73 12.52 10.19
C LEU A 348 -13.01 13.58 9.12
N GLY A 349 -14.00 14.44 9.35
CA GLY A 349 -14.32 15.56 8.45
C GLY A 349 -13.14 16.52 8.28
N ALA A 350 -12.51 16.93 9.37
CA ALA A 350 -11.32 17.80 9.35
C ALA A 350 -10.15 17.16 8.60
N PHE A 351 -9.90 15.86 8.83
CA PHE A 351 -8.87 15.11 8.12
C PHE A 351 -9.15 15.03 6.61
N MET A 352 -10.37 14.64 6.20
CA MET A 352 -10.72 14.55 4.79
C MET A 352 -10.63 15.91 4.09
N ASN A 353 -11.01 16.99 4.76
CA ASN A 353 -10.83 18.35 4.24
C ASN A 353 -9.34 18.68 4.02
N ALA A 354 -8.48 18.35 4.98
CA ALA A 354 -7.04 18.55 4.84
C ALA A 354 -6.43 17.73 3.69
N VAL A 355 -6.88 16.48 3.51
CA VAL A 355 -6.45 15.63 2.39
C VAL A 355 -6.84 16.25 1.04
N LEU A 356 -8.05 16.81 0.93
CA LEU A 356 -8.51 17.47 -0.29
C LEU A 356 -7.72 18.75 -0.61
N LEU A 357 -7.30 19.48 0.42
CA LEU A 357 -6.43 20.66 0.26
C LEU A 357 -5.00 20.27 -0.13
N ALA A 358 -4.52 19.13 0.36
CA ALA A 358 -3.19 18.58 0.04
C ALA A 358 -3.10 17.91 -1.35
N LYS A 359 -4.10 18.13 -2.22
CA LYS A 359 -4.12 17.58 -3.58
C LYS A 359 -3.00 18.19 -4.45
N PRO A 360 -2.11 17.38 -5.05
CA PRO A 360 -1.05 17.88 -5.91
C PRO A 360 -1.61 18.32 -7.27
N ALA A 361 -1.05 19.39 -7.83
CA ALA A 361 -1.54 20.03 -9.05
C ALA A 361 -1.44 19.14 -10.33
N GLY A 362 -0.63 18.08 -10.29
CA GLY A 362 -0.32 17.22 -11.45
C GLY A 362 -1.31 16.07 -11.74
N LEU A 363 -2.39 15.92 -10.98
CA LEU A 363 -3.42 14.90 -11.23
C LEU A 363 -4.36 15.32 -12.37
N LYS A 364 -4.59 14.40 -13.33
CA LYS A 364 -5.52 14.61 -14.45
C LYS A 364 -6.90 15.01 -13.92
N LYS A 365 -7.33 16.20 -14.30
CA LYS A 365 -8.53 16.88 -13.82
C LYS A 365 -9.78 16.20 -14.40
N THR A 366 -10.46 15.36 -13.61
CA THR A 366 -11.83 14.91 -13.93
C THR A 366 -12.85 15.41 -12.90
N SER A 367 -12.48 15.56 -11.62
CA SER A 367 -13.16 16.46 -10.65
C SER A 367 -12.33 16.69 -9.38
N LYS A 368 -12.85 17.46 -8.40
CA LYS A 368 -12.20 17.68 -7.09
C LYS A 368 -11.99 16.34 -6.35
N TYR A 369 -12.92 15.41 -6.50
CA TYR A 369 -12.99 14.14 -5.76
C TYR A 369 -12.70 12.91 -6.65
N ALA A 370 -13.26 12.87 -7.87
CA ALA A 370 -13.19 11.71 -8.75
C ALA A 370 -11.75 11.46 -9.20
N GLY A 371 -11.26 10.25 -8.93
CA GLY A 371 -9.91 9.81 -9.24
C GLY A 371 -8.85 10.22 -8.21
N TYR A 372 -9.17 11.03 -7.21
CA TYR A 372 -8.24 11.36 -6.12
C TYR A 372 -8.38 10.42 -4.93
N VAL A 373 -9.61 10.24 -4.42
CA VAL A 373 -9.93 9.29 -3.36
C VAL A 373 -10.67 8.11 -3.98
N LEU A 374 -10.15 6.90 -3.80
CA LEU A 374 -10.75 5.66 -4.32
C LEU A 374 -11.63 4.98 -3.27
N SER A 375 -11.10 4.81 -2.06
CA SER A 375 -11.82 4.22 -0.95
C SER A 375 -11.33 4.78 0.38
N VAL A 376 -12.23 4.80 1.36
CA VAL A 376 -11.94 5.15 2.75
C VAL A 376 -12.33 3.96 3.60
N HIS A 377 -11.43 3.51 4.46
CA HIS A 377 -11.66 2.45 5.43
C HIS A 377 -11.40 3.03 6.81
N ILE A 378 -12.23 2.63 7.77
CA ILE A 378 -12.06 2.98 9.18
C ILE A 378 -11.92 1.65 9.91
N SER A 379 -10.90 1.54 10.74
CA SER A 379 -10.60 0.34 11.50
C SER A 379 -10.20 0.71 12.93
N SER A 380 -10.38 -0.26 13.83
CA SER A 380 -9.78 -0.17 15.16
C SER A 380 -8.40 -0.82 15.13
N THR A 381 -7.60 -0.65 16.17
CA THR A 381 -6.25 -1.25 16.24
C THR A 381 -6.30 -2.78 16.15
N ASP A 382 -7.30 -3.40 16.78
CA ASP A 382 -7.45 -4.87 16.85
C ASP A 382 -8.73 -5.37 16.14
N GLY A 383 -9.34 -4.58 15.24
CA GLY A 383 -10.69 -4.85 14.71
C GLY A 383 -10.96 -4.49 13.25
#